data_AF-A0A932X4L9-F1
#
_entry.id   AF-A0A932X4L9-F1
#
_cell.length_a   1.000
_cell.length_b   1.000
_cell.length_c   1.000
_cell.angle_alpha   90.00
_cell.angle_beta   90.00
_cell.angle_gamma   90.00
#
_symmetry.space_group_name_H-M   'P 1'
#
loop_
_entity.id
_entity.type
_entity.pdbx_description
1 polymer ?
#
loop_
_entity_poly.entity_id
_entity_poly.type
_entity_poly.pdbx_seq_one_letter_code
_entity_poly.pdbx_strand_id
1 'polypeptide(L)' 'EKIDKEYLREWLAAHGFSGEGAIPAIPREVIIETAWRYLNAAERIMGQPMALEVGDVAARIERNLRASLGG' A
#
# COMPACT_ATOMS: atom_id res chain seq x y z
N GLU A 1 -11.93 -10.51 7.81
CA GLU A 1 -10.82 -10.21 6.89
C GLU A 1 -10.00 -9.08 7.49
N LYS A 2 -8.66 -9.16 7.47
CA LYS A 2 -7.80 -8.05 7.89
C LYS A 2 -7.59 -7.14 6.69
N ILE A 3 -8.28 -6.01 6.71
CA ILE A 3 -8.47 -5.11 5.57
C ILE A 3 -7.45 -3.95 5.60
N ASP A 4 -6.54 -3.97 6.58
CA ASP A 4 -5.59 -2.90 6.86
C ASP A 4 -4.16 -3.45 7.07
N LYS A 5 -3.31 -2.63 7.70
CA LYS A 5 -1.93 -2.94 8.08
C LYS A 5 -1.79 -4.16 9.00
N GLU A 6 -2.86 -4.68 9.60
CA GLU A 6 -2.79 -5.78 10.55
C GLU A 6 -2.21 -7.05 9.92
N TYR A 7 -2.52 -7.32 8.65
CA TYR A 7 -1.91 -8.45 7.93
C TYR A 7 -0.37 -8.35 7.91
N LEU A 8 0.16 -7.17 7.58
CA LEU A 8 1.60 -6.94 7.52
C LEU A 8 2.21 -6.97 8.93
N ARG A 9 1.53 -6.41 9.94
CA ARG A 9 2.02 -6.43 11.34
C ARG A 9 2.15 -7.85 11.87
N GLU A 10 1.17 -8.70 11.63
CA GLU A 10 1.22 -10.10 12.07
C GLU A 10 2.30 -10.88 11.33
N TRP A 11 2.45 -10.64 10.02
CA TRP A 11 3.55 -11.23 9.26
C TRP A 11 4.89 -10.81 9.85
N LEU A 12 5.10 -9.52 10.11
CA LEU A 12 6.32 -8.99 10.71
C LEU A 12 6.57 -9.58 12.11
N ALA A 13 5.55 -9.65 12.97
CA ALA A 13 5.66 -10.22 14.30
C ALA A 13 6.04 -11.71 14.26
N ALA A 14 5.47 -12.47 13.33
CA ALA A 14 5.84 -13.87 13.09
C ALA A 14 7.30 -14.04 12.63
N HIS A 15 7.90 -12.99 12.08
CA HIS A 15 9.30 -12.93 11.66
C HIS A 15 10.19 -12.16 12.65
N GLY A 16 9.74 -12.03 13.91
CA GLY A 16 10.54 -11.47 15.00
C GLY A 16 10.61 -9.95 15.03
N PHE A 17 9.81 -9.24 14.24
CA PHE A 17 9.74 -7.78 14.25
C PHE A 17 8.46 -7.29 14.94
N SER A 18 8.62 -6.73 16.14
CA SER A 18 7.51 -6.17 16.95
C SER A 18 7.51 -4.63 16.98
N GLY A 19 8.27 -3.98 16.10
CA GLY A 19 8.44 -2.52 16.06
C GLY A 19 9.83 -2.04 16.49
N GLU A 20 10.64 -2.94 17.05
CA GLU A 20 12.05 -2.70 17.39
C GLU A 20 12.94 -3.69 16.65
N GLY A 21 14.21 -3.31 16.44
CA GLY A 21 15.20 -4.14 15.75
C GLY A 21 15.19 -4.02 14.22
N ALA A 22 15.84 -4.96 13.56
CA ALA A 22 15.95 -4.98 12.11
C ALA A 22 14.66 -5.49 11.46
N ILE A 23 14.14 -4.73 10.50
CA ILE A 23 12.97 -5.16 9.71
C ILE A 23 13.39 -6.34 8.82
N PRO A 24 12.70 -7.49 8.86
CA PRO A 24 12.99 -8.63 7.99
C PRO A 24 12.73 -8.25 6.53
N ALA A 25 13.46 -8.87 5.60
CA ALA A 25 13.21 -8.68 4.18
C ALA A 25 11.81 -9.16 3.82
N ILE A 26 10.93 -8.22 3.44
CA ILE A 26 9.54 -8.52 3.13
C ILE A 26 9.46 -9.11 1.71
N PRO A 27 8.95 -10.34 1.54
CA PRO A 27 8.77 -10.94 0.21
C PRO A 27 7.81 -10.13 -0.64
N ARG A 28 8.01 -10.18 -1.96
CA ARG A 28 7.19 -9.43 -2.94
C ARG A 28 5.70 -9.80 -2.82
N GLU A 29 5.39 -11.05 -2.51
CA GLU A 29 4.05 -11.59 -2.38
C GLU A 29 3.31 -10.95 -1.20
N VAL A 30 4.00 -10.76 -0.08
CA VAL A 30 3.44 -10.11 1.12
C VAL A 30 3.15 -8.63 0.84
N ILE A 31 4.02 -7.96 0.07
CA ILE A 31 3.81 -6.58 -0.38
C ILE A 31 2.57 -6.49 -1.27
N ILE A 32 2.46 -7.38 -2.27
CA ILE A 32 1.32 -7.41 -3.20
C ILE A 32 0.01 -7.68 -2.45
N GLU A 33 -0.01 -8.67 -1.56
CA GLU A 33 -1.19 -9.02 -0.76
C GLU A 33 -1.61 -7.86 0.15
N THR A 34 -0.65 -7.19 0.78
CA THR A 34 -0.92 -6.00 1.61
C THR A 34 -1.56 -4.90 0.75
N ALA A 35 -0.99 -4.61 -0.43
CA ALA A 35 -1.53 -3.60 -1.34
C ALA A 35 -2.95 -3.95 -1.82
N TRP A 36 -3.21 -5.22 -2.13
CA TRP A 36 -4.51 -5.71 -2.57
C TRP A 36 -5.59 -5.55 -1.49
N ARG A 37 -5.27 -5.87 -0.23
CA ARG A 37 -6.18 -5.66 0.91
C ARG A 37 -6.57 -4.19 1.07
N TYR A 38 -5.60 -3.28 0.93
CA TYR A 38 -5.84 -1.84 0.98
C TYR A 38 -6.72 -1.34 -0.17
N LEU A 39 -6.47 -1.83 -1.39
CA LEU A 39 -7.31 -1.54 -2.54
C LEU A 39 -8.75 -1.98 -2.29
N ASN A 40 -8.94 -3.22 -1.85
CA ASN A 40 -10.25 -3.77 -1.56
C ASN A 40 -10.98 -2.99 -0.45
N ALA A 41 -10.26 -2.57 0.59
CA ALA A 41 -10.75 -1.68 1.64
C ALA A 41 -11.33 -0.39 1.05
N ALA A 42 -10.53 0.28 0.24
CA ALA A 42 -10.87 1.57 -0.34
C ALA A 42 -12.09 1.44 -1.27
N GLU A 43 -12.13 0.42 -2.12
CA GLU A 43 -13.27 0.17 -3.01
C GLU A 43 -14.56 -0.08 -2.24
N ARG A 44 -14.51 -0.85 -1.14
CA ARG A 44 -15.67 -1.09 -0.26
C ARG A 44 -16.14 0.19 0.43
N ILE A 45 -15.21 1.02 0.92
CA ILE A 45 -15.54 2.28 1.61
C ILE A 45 -16.14 3.30 0.63
N MET A 46 -15.57 3.40 -0.58
CA MET A 46 -16.02 4.36 -1.59
C MET A 46 -17.25 3.88 -2.39
N GLY A 47 -17.59 2.59 -2.30
CA GLY A 47 -18.67 1.97 -3.06
C GLY A 47 -18.42 1.91 -4.56
N GLN A 48 -17.18 2.09 -5.01
CA GLN A 48 -16.80 2.11 -6.42
C GLN A 48 -15.36 1.61 -6.62
N PRO A 49 -15.05 1.01 -7.78
CA PRO A 49 -13.70 0.58 -8.11
C PRO A 49 -12.71 1.76 -8.14
N MET A 50 -11.45 1.51 -7.82
CA MET A 50 -10.41 2.52 -7.96
C MET A 50 -9.88 2.61 -9.39
N ALA A 51 -9.72 3.84 -9.89
CA ALA A 51 -9.01 4.11 -11.14
C ALA A 51 -7.50 4.01 -10.93
N LEU A 52 -6.96 2.80 -11.04
CA LEU A 52 -5.52 2.55 -10.93
C LEU A 52 -4.83 2.79 -12.28
N GLU A 53 -3.78 3.61 -12.26
CA GLU A 53 -2.88 3.78 -13.41
C GLU A 53 -1.57 3.03 -13.17
N VAL A 54 -1.21 2.14 -14.11
CA VAL A 54 0.09 1.47 -14.15
C VAL A 54 1.08 2.35 -14.92
N GLY A 55 2.27 2.54 -14.38
CA GLY A 55 3.32 3.32 -15.04
C GLY A 55 4.31 3.92 -14.04
N ASP A 56 5.04 4.93 -14.48
CA ASP A 56 6.00 5.66 -13.64
C ASP A 56 5.27 6.44 -12.55
N VAL A 57 5.37 5.93 -11.32
CA VAL A 57 4.75 6.53 -10.14
C VAL A 57 5.35 7.90 -9.83
N ALA A 58 6.67 8.07 -9.98
CA ALA A 58 7.34 9.33 -9.69
C ALA A 58 6.89 10.42 -10.66
N ALA A 59 6.90 10.13 -11.97
CA ALA A 59 6.44 11.06 -13.00
C ALA A 59 4.95 11.42 -12.84
N ARG A 60 4.11 10.46 -12.43
CA ARG A 60 2.69 10.72 -12.12
C ARG A 60 2.54 11.66 -10.94
N ILE A 61 3.26 11.43 -9.85
CA ILE A 61 3.21 12.29 -8.66
C ILE A 61 3.67 13.70 -9.02
N GLU A 62 4.79 13.85 -9.74
CA GLU A 62 5.32 15.14 -10.17
C GLU A 62 4.31 15.92 -11.03
N ARG A 63 3.69 15.26 -12.02
CA ARG A 63 2.65 15.85 -12.87
C ARG A 63 1.47 16.37 -12.04
N ASN A 64 0.98 15.56 -11.11
CA ASN A 64 -0.18 15.91 -10.28
C ASN A 64 0.16 17.07 -9.32
N LEU A 65 1.37 17.09 -8.76
CA LEU A 65 1.83 18.19 -7.91
C LEU A 65 1.95 19.50 -8.70
N ARG A 66 2.54 19.48 -9.91
CA ARG A 66 2.61 20.66 -10.79
C ARG A 66 1.22 21.20 -11.16
N ALA A 67 0.29 20.31 -11.50
CA ALA A 67 -1.08 20.70 -11.84
C ALA A 67 -1.83 21.32 -10.64
N SER A 68 -1.57 20.83 -9.42
CA SER A 68 -2.18 21.33 -8.18
C SER A 68 -1.59 22.65 -7.70
N LEU A 69 -0.28 22.87 -7.91
CA LEU A 69 0.44 24.06 -7.46
C LEU A 69 0.33 25.25 -8.45
N GLY A 70 -0.41 25.08 -9.55
CA GLY A 70 -0.56 26.08 -10.60
C GLY A 70 0.63 26.04 -11.57
N GLY A 71 0.31 26.00 -12.87
CA GLY A 71 1.23 26.54 -13.87
C GLY A 71 1.44 28.04 -13.65
#